data_AF-A0A5Q3LAD1-F1
#
_entry.id   AF-A0A5Q3LAD1-F1
#
_cell.length_a   1.000
_cell.length_b   1.000
_cell.length_c   1.000
_cell.angle_alpha   90.00
_cell.angle_beta   90.00
_cell.angle_gamma   90.00
#
_symmetry.space_group_name_H-M   'P 1'
#
loop_
_entity.id
_entity.type
_entity.pdbx_description
1 polymer ?
#
loop_
_entity_poly.entity_id
_entity_poly.type
_entity_poly.pdbx_seq_one_letter_code
_entity_poly.pdbx_strand_id
1 'polypeptide(L)'
;MNENMEDQEDDGKDWQVEFLQAIGESFYYNLDDLVTEEDLYYADPDDWLEPVLLVMGNKVTPTDLALITESQILAISKEFGEGFECPPVSIEKIKQAVADTLARWSPGDLGEDTSRLDQKK
;
A
#
# COMPACT_ATOMS: atom_id res chain seq x y z
N MET A 1 -46.52 1.95 12.74
CA MET A 1 -45.47 1.66 11.75
C MET A 1 -44.40 2.70 11.99
N ASN A 2 -43.33 2.35 12.69
CA ASN A 2 -42.15 3.19 12.82
C ASN A 2 -40.98 2.31 12.40
N GLU A 3 -40.42 2.64 11.24
CA GLU A 3 -39.22 2.04 10.68
C GLU A 3 -38.04 2.52 11.52
N ASN A 4 -37.56 1.67 12.42
CA ASN A 4 -36.22 1.80 12.99
C ASN A 4 -35.24 1.24 11.95
N MET A 5 -34.84 2.07 11.00
CA MET A 5 -33.52 1.97 10.40
C MET A 5 -32.55 2.52 11.45
N GLU A 6 -32.01 1.63 12.28
CA GLU A 6 -30.73 1.90 12.90
C GLU A 6 -29.70 1.80 11.77
N ASP A 7 -29.24 2.96 11.30
CA ASP A 7 -27.98 3.09 10.59
C ASP A 7 -26.91 2.39 11.45
N GLN A 8 -26.52 1.19 11.04
CA GLN A 8 -25.29 0.59 11.53
C GLN A 8 -24.14 1.40 10.93
N GLU A 9 -23.62 2.33 11.73
CA GLU A 9 -22.34 2.96 11.46
C GLU A 9 -21.30 1.84 11.26
N ASP A 10 -20.72 1.81 10.06
CA ASP A 10 -19.73 0.84 9.60
C ASP A 10 -18.37 1.20 10.23
N ASP A 11 -18.27 1.05 11.55
CA ASP A 11 -17.09 1.33 12.39
C ASP A 11 -15.92 0.35 12.10
N GLY A 12 -16.06 -0.50 11.08
CA GLY A 12 -15.16 -1.61 10.77
C GLY A 12 -14.14 -1.33 9.67
N LYS A 13 -13.99 -0.09 9.20
CA LYS A 13 -13.10 0.26 8.06
C LYS A 13 -11.97 1.24 8.37
N ASP A 14 -11.92 1.82 9.56
CA ASP A 14 -10.90 2.81 9.92
C ASP A 14 -9.48 2.24 9.83
N TRP A 15 -9.29 1.00 10.28
CA TRP A 15 -8.00 0.31 10.20
C TRP A 15 -7.55 0.03 8.77
N GLN A 16 -8.48 -0.13 7.81
CA GLN A 16 -8.11 -0.34 6.41
C GLN A 16 -7.60 0.97 5.81
N VAL A 17 -8.22 2.09 6.16
CA VAL A 17 -7.77 3.42 5.75
C VAL A 17 -6.39 3.71 6.34
N GLU A 18 -6.18 3.44 7.63
CA GLU A 18 -4.88 3.62 8.29
C GLU A 18 -3.78 2.74 7.68
N PHE A 19 -4.09 1.50 7.30
CA PHE A 19 -3.15 0.63 6.61
C PHE A 19 -2.77 1.16 5.22
N LEU A 20 -3.76 1.61 4.44
CA LEU A 20 -3.53 2.20 3.13
C LEU A 20 -2.68 3.48 3.23
N GLN A 21 -2.96 4.32 4.23
CA GLN A 21 -2.13 5.48 4.53
C GLN A 21 -0.70 5.07 4.91
N ALA A 22 -0.52 4.02 5.71
CA ALA A 22 0.80 3.52 6.10
C ALA A 22 1.62 3.02 4.90
N ILE A 23 0.97 2.45 3.88
CA ILE A 23 1.61 2.14 2.59
C ILE A 23 2.09 3.44 1.94
N GLY A 24 1.19 4.40 1.69
CA GLY A 24 1.52 5.67 1.04
C GLY A 24 2.69 6.37 1.72
N GLU A 25 2.65 6.49 3.05
CA GLU A 25 3.74 7.07 3.84
C GLU A 25 5.06 6.30 3.69
N SER A 26 5.04 4.98 3.80
CA SER A 26 6.26 4.17 3.72
C SER A 26 6.90 4.27 2.34
N PHE A 27 6.09 4.36 1.29
CA PHE A 27 6.58 4.60 -0.06
C PHE A 27 7.12 6.03 -0.20
N TYR A 28 6.40 7.06 0.24
CA TYR A 28 6.89 8.44 0.27
C TYR A 28 8.29 8.55 0.92
N TYR A 29 8.47 8.03 2.13
CA TYR A 29 9.74 8.15 2.85
C TYR A 29 10.92 7.41 2.20
N ASN A 30 10.65 6.39 1.40
CA ASN A 30 11.69 5.61 0.74
C ASN A 30 11.98 6.08 -0.70
N LEU A 31 11.08 6.87 -1.27
CA LEU A 31 11.03 7.23 -2.68
C LEU A 31 11.07 8.75 -2.93
N ASP A 32 11.13 9.56 -1.87
CA ASP A 32 11.12 11.03 -1.95
C ASP A 32 12.24 11.60 -2.84
N ASP A 33 13.39 10.94 -2.91
CA ASP A 33 14.53 11.35 -3.73
C ASP A 33 14.36 11.09 -5.25
N LEU A 34 13.24 10.50 -5.68
CA LEU A 34 12.95 10.22 -7.10
C LEU A 34 12.29 11.37 -7.84
N VAL A 35 11.67 12.27 -7.10
CA VAL A 35 10.84 13.35 -7.61
C VAL A 35 11.47 14.68 -7.27
N THR A 36 11.20 15.71 -8.07
CA THR A 36 11.75 17.03 -7.74
C THR A 36 11.09 17.58 -6.47
N GLU A 37 11.73 18.53 -5.80
CA GLU A 37 11.09 19.23 -4.66
C GLU A 37 9.74 19.87 -5.05
N GLU A 38 9.59 20.25 -6.33
CA GLU A 38 8.34 20.78 -6.87
C GLU A 38 7.26 19.70 -6.97
N ASP A 39 7.60 18.50 -7.46
CA ASP A 39 6.66 17.36 -7.52
C ASP A 39 6.26 16.88 -6.11
N LEU A 40 7.20 16.85 -5.16
CA LEU A 40 6.93 16.53 -3.75
C LEU A 40 5.96 17.51 -3.09
N TYR A 41 5.99 18.78 -3.51
CA TYR A 41 5.12 19.81 -2.95
C TYR A 41 3.64 19.59 -3.32
N TYR A 42 3.38 18.92 -4.44
CA TYR A 42 2.03 18.63 -4.92
C TYR A 42 1.57 17.20 -4.64
N ALA A 43 2.49 16.27 -4.35
CA ALA A 43 2.17 14.88 -4.07
C ALA A 43 1.54 14.70 -2.69
N ASP A 44 0.33 14.14 -2.65
CA ASP A 44 -0.33 13.65 -1.44
C ASP A 44 0.15 12.23 -1.13
N PRO A 45 0.22 11.79 0.15
CA PRO A 45 0.36 10.37 0.50
C PRO A 45 -0.46 9.38 -0.35
N ASP A 46 -1.65 9.76 -0.80
CA ASP A 46 -2.48 8.94 -1.68
C ASP A 46 -1.86 8.71 -3.09
N ASP A 47 -1.08 9.67 -3.60
CA ASP A 47 -0.37 9.52 -4.88
C ASP A 47 0.75 8.45 -4.79
N TRP A 48 1.28 8.23 -3.58
CA TRP A 48 2.25 7.17 -3.29
C TRP A 48 1.61 5.80 -3.09
N LEU A 49 0.30 5.76 -2.88
CA LEU A 49 -0.47 4.53 -2.74
C LEU A 49 -0.98 4.03 -4.11
N GLU A 50 -1.35 4.93 -5.02
CA GLU A 50 -1.98 4.58 -6.29
C GLU A 50 -1.19 3.52 -7.11
N PRO A 51 0.13 3.64 -7.33
CA PRO A 51 0.90 2.61 -8.05
C PRO A 51 0.83 1.22 -7.41
N VAL A 52 0.75 1.16 -6.09
CA VAL A 52 0.61 -0.11 -5.35
C VAL A 52 -0.77 -0.71 -5.60
N LEU A 53 -1.82 0.10 -5.54
CA LEU A 53 -3.20 -0.35 -5.79
C LEU A 53 -3.44 -0.76 -7.25
N LEU A 54 -2.79 -0.12 -8.22
CA LEU A 54 -2.87 -0.51 -9.64
C LEU A 54 -2.32 -1.93 -9.87
N VAL A 55 -1.26 -2.30 -9.16
CA VAL A 55 -0.60 -3.61 -9.34
C VAL A 55 -1.23 -4.69 -8.46
N MET A 56 -1.56 -4.37 -7.21
CA MET A 56 -2.01 -5.34 -6.22
C MET A 56 -3.52 -5.40 -6.06
N GLY A 57 -4.24 -4.39 -6.54
CA GLY A 57 -5.69 -4.23 -6.45
C GLY A 57 -6.16 -3.41 -5.25
N ASN A 58 -7.39 -2.88 -5.34
CA ASN A 58 -7.98 -1.91 -4.41
C ASN A 58 -8.32 -2.46 -3.00
N LYS A 59 -7.89 -3.69 -2.67
CA LYS A 59 -8.14 -4.35 -1.38
C LYS A 59 -6.88 -5.07 -0.91
N VAL A 60 -5.74 -4.39 -1.02
CA VAL A 60 -4.48 -4.95 -0.53
C VAL A 60 -4.54 -5.10 1.00
N THR A 61 -4.01 -6.20 1.51
CA THR A 61 -3.91 -6.50 2.94
C THR A 61 -2.43 -6.66 3.32
N PRO A 62 -2.06 -6.57 4.61
CA PRO A 62 -0.71 -6.90 5.05
C PRO A 62 -0.26 -8.29 4.61
N THR A 63 -1.16 -9.28 4.65
CA THR A 63 -0.89 -10.62 4.12
C THR A 63 -0.59 -10.62 2.62
N ASP A 64 -1.36 -9.91 1.80
CA ASP A 64 -1.08 -9.81 0.35
C ASP A 64 0.25 -9.09 0.09
N LEU A 65 0.55 -8.05 0.87
CA LEU A 65 1.80 -7.31 0.79
C LEU A 65 3.01 -8.17 1.21
N ALA A 66 2.87 -9.01 2.24
CA ALA A 66 3.89 -9.98 2.65
C ALA A 66 4.08 -11.10 1.60
N LEU A 67 3.05 -11.40 0.83
CA LEU A 67 3.09 -12.38 -0.25
C LEU A 67 3.56 -11.81 -1.59
N ILE A 68 3.84 -10.50 -1.67
CA ILE A 68 4.21 -9.82 -2.91
C ILE A 68 5.29 -10.58 -3.69
N THR A 69 5.08 -10.67 -4.99
CA THR A 69 5.97 -11.38 -5.92
C THR A 69 6.99 -10.43 -6.53
N GLU A 70 8.11 -10.97 -7.02
CA GLU A 70 9.11 -10.16 -7.73
C GLU A 70 8.54 -9.50 -8.99
N SER A 71 7.64 -10.16 -9.71
CA SER A 71 6.90 -9.57 -10.83
C SER A 71 6.03 -8.38 -10.41
N GLN A 72 5.38 -8.45 -9.25
CA GLN A 72 4.60 -7.31 -8.73
C GLN A 72 5.53 -6.18 -8.28
N ILE A 73 6.66 -6.47 -7.63
CA ILE A 73 7.64 -5.44 -7.27
C ILE A 73 8.17 -4.71 -8.52
N LEU A 74 8.48 -5.45 -9.58
CA LEU A 74 8.89 -4.88 -10.87
C LEU A 74 7.79 -4.03 -11.51
N ALA A 75 6.52 -4.48 -11.43
CA ALA A 75 5.39 -3.71 -11.93
C ALA A 75 5.21 -2.40 -11.13
N ILE A 76 5.26 -2.46 -9.80
CA ILE A 76 5.15 -1.27 -8.94
C ILE A 76 6.26 -0.28 -9.26
N SER A 77 7.51 -0.75 -9.38
CA SER A 77 8.66 0.08 -9.80
C SER A 77 8.41 0.83 -11.10
N LYS A 78 7.78 0.16 -12.08
CA LYS A 78 7.43 0.75 -13.37
C LYS A 78 6.29 1.76 -13.25
N GLU A 79 5.22 1.42 -12.53
CA GLU A 79 4.07 2.32 -12.33
C GLU A 79 4.49 3.62 -11.62
N PHE A 80 5.40 3.55 -10.64
CA PHE A 80 5.98 4.75 -10.03
C PHE A 80 6.73 5.61 -11.05
N GLY A 81 7.60 5.00 -11.87
CA GLY A 81 8.32 5.73 -12.91
C GLY A 81 7.37 6.39 -13.92
N GLU A 82 6.29 5.71 -14.29
CA GLU A 82 5.30 6.26 -15.23
C GLU A 82 4.46 7.38 -14.58
N GLY A 83 4.00 7.20 -13.34
CA GLY A 83 3.17 8.18 -12.63
C GLY A 83 3.92 9.48 -12.31
N PHE A 84 5.21 9.37 -11.98
CA PHE A 84 6.08 10.52 -11.68
C PHE A 84 6.95 10.97 -12.87
N GLU A 85 6.66 10.47 -14.07
CA GLU A 85 7.40 10.78 -15.32
C GLU A 85 8.94 10.65 -15.19
N CYS A 86 9.41 9.65 -14.43
CA CYS A 86 10.81 9.41 -14.11
C CYS A 86 11.25 7.96 -14.46
N PRO A 87 12.57 7.65 -14.42
CA PRO A 87 13.03 6.27 -14.60
C PRO A 87 12.45 5.31 -13.54
N PRO A 88 12.28 4.02 -13.85
CA PRO A 88 11.76 3.05 -12.90
C PRO A 88 12.52 3.02 -11.58
N VAL A 89 11.76 2.90 -10.50
CA VAL A 89 12.29 2.91 -9.13
C VAL A 89 13.14 1.68 -8.85
N SER A 90 14.19 1.82 -8.05
CA SER A 90 15.00 0.66 -7.66
C SER A 90 14.17 -0.37 -6.89
N ILE A 91 14.33 -1.65 -7.24
CA ILE A 91 13.65 -2.77 -6.60
C ILE A 91 13.95 -2.83 -5.09
N GLU A 92 15.14 -2.43 -4.67
CA GLU A 92 15.53 -2.39 -3.26
C GLU A 92 14.70 -1.39 -2.46
N LYS A 93 14.45 -0.19 -2.99
CA LYS A 93 13.59 0.80 -2.35
C LYS A 93 12.12 0.34 -2.24
N ILE A 94 11.58 -0.29 -3.27
CA ILE A 94 10.23 -0.87 -3.20
C ILE A 94 10.17 -1.94 -2.11
N LYS A 95 11.17 -2.82 -2.03
CA LYS A 95 11.26 -3.84 -0.97
C LYS A 95 11.38 -3.21 0.42
N GLN A 96 12.12 -2.11 0.55
CA GLN A 96 12.26 -1.39 1.82
C GLN A 96 10.94 -0.75 2.25
N ALA A 97 10.24 -0.06 1.35
CA ALA A 97 8.93 0.53 1.62
C ALA A 97 7.90 -0.54 2.06
N VAL A 98 7.91 -1.70 1.40
CA VAL A 98 7.09 -2.86 1.78
C VAL A 98 7.47 -3.35 3.18
N ALA A 99 8.76 -3.49 3.49
CA ALA A 99 9.23 -3.94 4.79
C ALA A 99 8.85 -2.96 5.91
N ASP A 100 8.98 -1.66 5.67
CA ASP A 100 8.62 -0.61 6.61
C ASP A 100 7.11 -0.59 6.88
N THR A 101 6.30 -0.79 5.84
CA THR A 101 4.84 -0.96 5.99
C THR A 101 4.53 -2.16 6.87
N LEU A 102 5.13 -3.32 6.57
CA LEU A 102 4.89 -4.57 7.29
C LEU A 102 5.43 -4.56 8.73
N ALA A 103 6.43 -3.72 9.02
CA ALA A 103 6.90 -3.50 10.38
C ALA A 103 5.87 -2.73 11.23
N ARG A 104 5.01 -1.91 10.60
CA ARG A 104 3.91 -1.20 11.26
C ARG A 104 2.63 -2.04 11.29
N TRP A 105 2.35 -2.78 10.22
CA TRP A 105 1.15 -3.60 10.03
C TRP A 105 1.54 -5.02 9.62
N SER A 106 1.55 -5.93 10.58
CA SER A 106 1.87 -7.33 10.36
C SER A 106 0.73 -8.09 9.69
N PRO A 107 1.02 -9.18 8.97
CA PRO A 107 -0.01 -10.06 8.44
C PRO A 107 -0.98 -10.56 9.51
N GLY A 108 -2.27 -10.37 9.27
CA GLY A 108 -3.37 -10.72 10.18
C GLY A 108 -3.86 -9.57 11.04
N ASP A 109 -3.17 -8.42 11.06
CA ASP A 109 -3.59 -7.24 11.84
C ASP A 109 -4.94 -6.68 11.36
N LEU A 110 -5.32 -6.98 10.12
CA LEU A 110 -6.60 -6.59 9.51
C LEU A 110 -7.68 -7.69 9.64
N GLY A 111 -7.41 -8.74 10.43
CA GLY A 111 -8.28 -9.91 10.54
C GLY A 111 -8.40 -10.72 9.24
N GLU A 112 -7.46 -10.54 8.30
CA GLU A 112 -7.42 -11.26 7.04
C GLU A 112 -6.88 -12.70 7.19
N ASP A 113 -7.16 -13.55 6.20
CA ASP A 113 -6.69 -14.95 6.22
C ASP A 113 -5.18 -15.06 5.96
N THR A 114 -4.44 -15.40 7.02
CA THR A 114 -2.98 -15.57 6.98
C THR A 114 -2.53 -16.97 6.56
N SER A 115 -3.44 -17.93 6.37
CA SER A 115 -3.08 -19.33 6.06
C SER A 115 -2.26 -19.50 4.79
N ARG A 116 -2.33 -18.51 3.88
CA ARG A 116 -1.53 -18.42 2.65
C ARG A 116 -0.03 -18.20 2.90
N LEU A 117 0.36 -17.68 4.06
CA LEU A 117 1.77 -17.45 4.41
C LEU A 117 2.51 -18.75 4.71
N ASP A 118 1.82 -19.72 5.32
CA ASP A 118 2.41 -21.01 5.68
C ASP A 118 2.71 -21.90 4.47
N GLN A 119 2.10 -21.60 3.31
CA GLN A 119 2.31 -22.33 2.05
C GLN A 119 3.58 -21.89 1.29
N LYS A 120 4.25 -20.82 1.75
CA LYS A 120 5.44 -20.23 1.10
C LYS A 120 6.76 -20.66 1.78
N LYS A 121 6.70 -21.46 2.85
CA LYS A 121 7.86 -22.05 3.57
C LYS A 121 8.16 -23.45 3.06
#